data_AF-A0A7X2PEJ2-F1
#
_entry.id   AF-A0A7X2PEJ2-F1
#
_cell.length_a   1.000
_cell.length_b   1.000
_cell.length_c   1.000
_cell.angle_alpha   90.00
_cell.angle_beta   90.00
_cell.angle_gamma   90.00
#
_symmetry.space_group_name_H-M   'P 1'
#
loop_
_entity.id
_entity.type
_entity.pdbx_description
1 polymer ?
#
loop_
_entity_poly.entity_id
_entity_poly.type
_entity_poly.pdbx_seq_one_letter_code
_entity_poly.pdbx_strand_id
1 'polypeptide(L)'
;MSCTLEKRIYSPNEVQKEYEGTLSSSREVLHVMDGQLKEIEVIIRSGLDNGQSINHIFTYAGDALPICGRTAYSYINKGFFESVIRLDQPKAVQVPFFLPTNINPPIYILTSIIL
;
A
#
# COMPACT_ATOMS: atom_id res chain seq x y z
N MET A 1 4.23 -49.21 13.13
CA MET A 1 4.33 -47.97 12.33
C MET A 1 3.41 -46.93 12.95
N SER A 2 3.97 -45.99 13.72
CA SER A 2 3.21 -44.87 14.29
C SER A 2 3.37 -43.66 13.38
N CYS A 3 2.28 -43.17 12.79
CA CYS A 3 2.31 -41.89 12.11
C CYS A 3 2.39 -40.78 13.17
N THR A 4 3.48 -39.99 13.15
CA THR A 4 3.73 -38.88 14.07
C THR A 4 3.15 -37.55 13.57
N LEU A 5 2.53 -37.54 12.39
CA LEU A 5 1.97 -36.33 11.80
C LEU A 5 0.65 -35.97 12.49
N GLU A 6 0.52 -34.72 12.89
CA GLU A 6 -0.71 -34.20 13.50
C GLU A 6 -1.85 -34.23 12.46
N LYS A 7 -2.91 -34.98 12.77
CA LYS A 7 -4.06 -35.09 11.87
C LYS A 7 -4.91 -33.82 12.00
N ARG A 8 -4.93 -33.00 10.96
CA ARG A 8 -5.86 -31.87 10.87
C ARG A 8 -7.16 -32.30 10.20
N ILE A 9 -8.28 -31.88 10.78
CA ILE A 9 -9.61 -32.05 10.20
C ILE A 9 -9.86 -30.86 9.27
N TYR A 10 -10.16 -31.13 8.00
CA TYR A 10 -10.43 -30.08 7.02
C TYR A 10 -11.84 -29.50 7.24
N SER A 11 -11.93 -28.21 7.54
CA SER A 11 -13.18 -27.46 7.65
C SER A 11 -13.32 -26.51 6.45
N PRO A 12 -14.21 -26.79 5.47
CA PRO A 12 -14.27 -26.04 4.21
C PRO A 12 -14.50 -24.53 4.39
N ASN A 13 -15.37 -24.15 5.34
CA ASN A 13 -15.73 -22.75 5.57
C ASN A 13 -14.58 -21.93 6.15
N GLU A 14 -13.80 -22.53 7.06
CA GLU A 14 -12.65 -21.87 7.69
C GLU A 14 -11.51 -21.69 6.68
N VAL A 15 -11.24 -22.74 5.89
CA VAL A 15 -10.20 -22.69 4.85
C VAL A 15 -10.55 -21.68 3.75
N GLN A 16 -11.82 -21.59 3.35
CA GLN A 16 -12.24 -20.58 2.37
C GLN A 16 -11.98 -19.16 2.88
N LYS A 17 -12.32 -18.87 4.14
CA LYS A 17 -12.11 -17.56 4.75
C LYS A 17 -10.63 -17.22 4.88
N GLU A 18 -9.80 -18.18 5.29
CA GLU A 18 -8.34 -18.01 5.39
C GLU A 18 -7.71 -17.77 4.01
N TYR A 19 -8.17 -18.51 2.99
CA TYR A 19 -7.74 -18.32 1.61
C TYR A 19 -8.11 -16.92 1.10
N GLU A 20 -9.34 -16.47 1.31
CA GLU A 20 -9.79 -15.14 0.90
C GLU A 20 -8.99 -14.02 1.58
N GLY A 21 -8.68 -14.17 2.88
CA GLY A 21 -7.84 -13.24 3.62
C GLY A 21 -6.38 -13.23 3.12
N THR A 22 -5.83 -14.39 2.78
CA THR A 22 -4.49 -14.49 2.18
C THR A 22 -4.46 -13.87 0.79
N LEU A 23 -5.53 -14.06 0.00
CA LEU A 23 -5.67 -13.49 -1.32
C LEU A 23 -5.81 -11.97 -1.29
N SER A 24 -6.58 -11.41 -0.34
CA SER A 24 -6.70 -9.97 -0.19
C SER A 24 -5.38 -9.34 0.23
N SER A 25 -4.74 -9.87 1.28
CA SER A 25 -3.44 -9.37 1.76
C SER A 25 -2.31 -9.51 0.72
N SER A 26 -2.29 -10.58 -0.07
CA SER A 26 -1.32 -10.73 -1.16
C SER A 26 -1.53 -9.72 -2.29
N ARG A 27 -2.76 -9.23 -2.47
CA ARG A 27 -3.11 -8.21 -3.48
C ARG A 27 -3.02 -6.79 -2.92
N GLU A 28 -2.78 -6.63 -1.62
CA GLU A 28 -2.41 -5.35 -1.01
C GLU A 28 -0.95 -5.03 -1.36
N VAL A 29 -0.78 -4.55 -2.59
CA VAL A 29 0.53 -4.19 -3.15
C VAL A 29 0.89 -2.78 -2.71
N LEU A 30 1.35 -2.63 -1.46
CA LEU A 30 2.26 -1.53 -1.13
C LEU A 30 3.61 -2.14 -0.72
N HIS A 31 4.47 -2.33 -1.71
CA HIS A 31 5.86 -2.73 -1.49
C HIS A 31 6.78 -1.50 -1.49
N VAL A 32 6.28 -0.36 -0.98
CA VAL A 32 7.05 0.88 -0.87
C VAL A 32 7.19 1.18 0.60
N MET A 33 8.42 1.28 1.08
CA MET A 33 8.68 1.70 2.47
C MET A 33 8.18 3.13 2.65
N ASP A 34 7.64 3.47 3.81
CA ASP A 34 7.06 4.79 4.09
C ASP A 34 8.03 5.96 3.77
N GLY A 35 9.34 5.74 3.91
CA GLY A 35 10.37 6.71 3.53
C GLY A 35 10.46 6.96 2.02
N GLN A 36 10.39 5.91 1.21
CA GLN A 36 10.42 6.02 -0.26
C GLN A 36 9.17 6.71 -0.80
N LEU A 37 8.02 6.50 -0.16
CA LEU A 37 6.78 7.15 -0.55
C LEU A 37 6.87 8.68 -0.40
N LYS A 38 7.50 9.16 0.67
CA LYS A 38 7.73 10.59 0.90
C LYS A 38 8.68 11.21 -0.12
N GLU A 39 9.75 10.50 -0.48
CA GLU A 39 10.69 10.97 -1.51
C GLU A 39 9.99 11.14 -2.86
N ILE A 40 9.17 10.16 -3.25
CA ILE A 40 8.35 10.22 -4.46
C ILE A 40 7.36 11.38 -4.38
N GLU A 41 6.70 11.58 -3.23
CA GLU A 41 5.74 12.67 -3.03
C GLU A 41 6.38 14.04 -3.24
N VAL A 42 7.58 14.27 -2.68
CA VAL A 42 8.30 15.54 -2.82
C VAL A 42 8.61 15.85 -4.29
N ILE A 43 9.09 14.87 -5.04
CA ILE A 43 9.41 15.05 -6.47
C ILE A 43 8.14 15.35 -7.26
N ILE A 44 7.09 14.55 -7.10
CA ILE A 44 5.82 14.71 -7.82
C ILE A 44 5.19 16.08 -7.48
N ARG A 45 5.21 16.47 -6.19
CA ARG A 45 4.68 17.75 -5.74
C ARG A 45 5.42 18.93 -6.34
N SER A 46 6.76 18.87 -6.39
CA SER A 46 7.56 19.93 -7.02
C SER A 46 7.18 20.18 -8.49
N GLY A 47 6.84 19.13 -9.24
CA GLY A 47 6.40 19.26 -10.62
C GLY A 47 4.97 19.79 -10.74
N LEU A 48 4.07 19.35 -9.85
CA LEU A 48 2.68 19.79 -9.83
C LEU A 48 2.52 21.24 -9.42
N ASP A 49 3.31 21.72 -8.46
CA ASP A 49 3.33 23.13 -8.04
C ASP A 49 3.75 24.04 -9.21
N ASN A 50 4.56 23.51 -10.14
CA ASN A 50 4.92 24.16 -11.41
C ASN A 50 3.86 24.00 -12.53
N GLY A 51 2.71 23.37 -12.24
CA GLY A 51 1.63 23.14 -13.20
C GLY A 51 1.93 22.05 -14.24
N GLN A 52 2.90 21.18 -13.99
CA GLN A 52 3.24 20.09 -14.92
C GLN A 52 2.30 18.90 -14.73
N SER A 53 1.96 18.22 -15.83
CA SER A 53 1.24 16.94 -15.75
C SER A 53 2.14 15.84 -15.21
N ILE A 54 1.56 14.77 -14.65
CA ILE A 54 2.34 13.64 -14.11
C ILE A 54 3.19 13.02 -15.22
N ASN A 55 2.64 12.85 -16.41
CA ASN A 55 3.40 12.34 -17.55
C ASN A 55 4.63 13.23 -17.88
N HIS A 56 4.48 14.56 -17.83
CA HIS A 56 5.59 15.48 -18.03
C HIS A 56 6.68 15.32 -16.96
N ILE A 57 6.27 15.18 -15.69
CA ILE A 57 7.21 14.94 -14.58
C ILE A 57 8.00 13.65 -14.83
N PHE A 58 7.36 12.57 -15.30
CA PHE A 58 8.04 11.32 -15.63
C PHE A 58 8.97 11.42 -16.84
N THR A 59 8.70 12.30 -17.81
CA THR A 59 9.63 12.52 -18.93
C THR A 59 10.90 13.25 -18.54
N TYR A 60 10.85 14.13 -17.52
CA TYR A 60 11.99 14.92 -17.08
C TYR A 60 12.73 14.31 -15.89
N ALA A 61 11.98 13.83 -14.89
CA ALA A 61 12.50 13.28 -13.63
C ALA A 61 12.37 11.76 -13.55
N GLY A 62 12.18 11.07 -14.68
CA GLY A 62 11.98 9.62 -14.74
C GLY A 62 13.11 8.83 -14.08
N ASP A 63 14.36 9.26 -14.24
CA ASP A 63 15.54 8.59 -13.65
C ASP A 63 15.63 8.76 -12.12
N ALA A 64 15.03 9.82 -11.58
CA ALA A 64 15.04 10.08 -10.14
C ALA A 64 13.91 9.36 -9.39
N LEU A 65 12.89 8.89 -10.11
CA LEU A 65 11.72 8.24 -9.52
C LEU A 65 11.87 6.71 -9.57
N PRO A 66 11.80 6.01 -8.42
CA PRO A 66 11.93 4.55 -8.37
C PRO A 66 10.66 3.79 -8.83
N ILE A 67 9.70 4.49 -9.43
CA ILE A 67 8.41 3.94 -9.87
C ILE A 67 8.15 4.29 -11.33
N CYS A 68 7.29 3.51 -11.99
CA CYS A 68 6.82 3.85 -13.33
C CYS A 68 5.59 4.77 -13.27
N GLY A 69 5.33 5.52 -14.35
CA GLY A 69 4.19 6.45 -14.42
C GLY A 69 2.83 5.79 -14.16
N ARG A 70 2.63 4.54 -14.61
CA ARG A 70 1.40 3.77 -14.31
C ARG A 70 1.21 3.61 -12.79
N THR A 71 2.27 3.28 -12.07
CA THR A 71 2.23 3.09 -10.61
C THR A 71 1.94 4.41 -9.91
N ALA A 72 2.53 5.52 -10.36
CA ALA A 72 2.23 6.84 -9.82
C ALA A 72 0.75 7.21 -9.95
N TYR A 73 0.16 7.03 -11.15
CA TYR A 73 -1.27 7.26 -11.35
C TYR A 73 -2.13 6.35 -10.47
N SER A 74 -1.74 5.08 -10.29
CA SER A 74 -2.44 4.16 -9.38
C SER A 74 -2.38 4.64 -7.94
N TYR A 75 -1.23 5.15 -7.49
CA TYR A 75 -1.05 5.62 -6.12
C TYR A 75 -1.86 6.89 -5.83
N ILE A 76 -1.93 7.82 -6.78
CA ILE A 76 -2.75 9.03 -6.70
C ILE A 76 -4.26 8.68 -6.66
N ASN A 77 -4.67 7.67 -7.44
CA ASN A 77 -6.06 7.20 -7.43
C ASN A 77 -6.44 6.55 -6.10
N LYS A 78 -5.51 5.81 -5.49
CA LYS A 78 -5.67 5.18 -4.17
C LYS A 78 -5.55 6.18 -3.01
N GLY A 79 -5.06 7.39 -3.25
CA GLY A 79 -4.97 8.45 -2.24
C GLY A 79 -3.74 8.35 -1.33
N PHE A 80 -2.65 7.73 -1.78
CA PHE A 80 -1.41 7.65 -0.98
C PHE A 80 -0.67 8.98 -0.83
N PHE A 81 -0.97 9.94 -1.71
CA PHE A 81 -0.39 11.27 -1.67
C PHE A 81 -1.48 12.25 -1.24
N GLU A 82 -1.48 12.63 0.04
CA GLU A 82 -2.50 13.52 0.61
C GLU A 82 -2.45 14.92 -0.03
N SER A 83 -1.28 15.35 -0.52
CA SER A 83 -1.04 16.73 -0.95
C SER A 83 -1.00 16.94 -2.47
N VAL A 84 -1.33 15.92 -3.28
CA VAL A 84 -1.18 15.95 -4.74
C VAL A 84 -2.48 16.35 -5.45
N ILE A 85 -2.42 17.42 -6.25
CA ILE A 85 -3.53 17.91 -7.08
C ILE A 85 -3.59 17.09 -8.38
N ARG A 86 -4.77 16.60 -8.75
CA ARG A 86 -5.03 15.88 -10.00
C ARG A 86 -5.17 16.84 -11.16
N LEU A 87 -4.05 17.30 -11.73
CA LEU A 87 -4.03 18.27 -12.82
C LEU A 87 -4.53 17.68 -14.16
N ASP A 88 -4.13 16.45 -14.46
CA ASP A 88 -4.32 15.78 -15.75
C ASP A 88 -5.34 14.63 -15.69
N GLN A 89 -5.61 14.10 -14.49
CA GLN A 89 -6.62 13.07 -14.31
C GLN A 89 -8.03 13.67 -14.26
N PRO A 90 -9.01 13.10 -14.98
CA PRO A 90 -10.41 13.43 -14.75
C PRO A 90 -10.79 13.09 -13.30
N LYS A 91 -11.84 13.74 -12.76
CA LYS A 91 -12.38 13.38 -11.44
C LYS A 91 -12.84 11.92 -11.43
N ALA A 92 -11.95 11.01 -11.02
CA ALA A 92 -12.24 9.61 -10.80
C ALA A 92 -12.83 9.41 -9.41
N VAL A 93 -13.73 8.42 -9.28
CA VAL A 93 -14.23 7.97 -7.98
C VAL A 93 -13.04 7.56 -7.13
N GLN A 94 -12.84 8.27 -6.02
CA GLN A 94 -11.86 7.87 -5.02
C GLN A 94 -12.37 6.57 -4.41
N VAL A 95 -11.71 5.46 -4.73
CA VAL A 95 -11.83 4.27 -3.89
C VAL A 95 -10.99 4.57 -2.66
N PRO A 96 -11.58 4.72 -1.45
CA PRO A 96 -10.77 4.88 -0.26
C PRO A 96 -9.87 3.66 -0.18
N PHE A 97 -8.55 3.88 -0.23
CA PHE A 97 -7.63 2.84 0.20
C PHE A 97 -7.94 2.62 1.67
N PHE A 98 -8.58 1.49 1.97
CA PHE A 98 -8.75 1.03 3.33
C PHE A 98 -7.34 0.68 3.77
N LEU A 99 -6.62 1.63 4.40
CA LEU A 99 -5.59 1.24 5.34
C LEU A 99 -6.32 0.27 6.27
N PRO A 100 -5.90 -1.00 6.40
CA PRO A 100 -6.37 -1.76 7.54
C PRO A 100 -5.97 -0.93 8.75
N THR A 101 -6.94 -0.32 9.43
CA THR A 101 -6.76 0.41 10.69
C THR A 101 -6.50 -0.59 11.81
N ASN A 102 -5.59 -1.53 11.53
CA ASN A 102 -5.13 -2.57 12.42
C ASN A 102 -3.78 -3.11 11.92
N ILE A 103 -2.78 -2.24 11.83
CA ILE A 103 -1.46 -2.66 12.29
C ILE A 103 -1.65 -2.76 13.80
N ASN A 104 -1.87 -3.98 14.30
CA ASN A 104 -1.85 -4.28 15.72
C ASN A 104 -0.75 -3.44 16.39
N PRO A 105 -1.04 -2.55 17.36
CA PRO A 105 0.03 -1.98 18.15
C PRO A 105 0.81 -3.17 18.74
N PRO A 106 2.14 -3.22 18.65
CA PRO A 106 2.90 -4.34 19.17
C PRO A 106 2.51 -4.52 20.63
N ILE A 107 2.01 -5.72 20.99
CA ILE A 107 1.59 -6.10 22.35
C ILE A 107 2.84 -6.28 23.25
N TYR A 108 3.77 -5.32 23.21
CA TYR A 108 5.05 -5.36 23.94
C TYR A 108 5.17 -4.26 25.00
N ILE A 109 4.07 -3.86 25.63
CA ILE A 109 4.09 -2.92 26.77
C ILE A 109 3.46 -3.49 28.06
N LEU A 110 3.02 -4.76 28.06
CA LEU A 110 2.39 -5.38 29.26
C LEU A 110 3.33 -6.28 30.09
N THR A 111 4.64 -6.29 29.83
CA THR A 111 5.62 -7.05 30.64
C THR A 111 6.60 -6.18 31.42
N SER A 112 6.32 -4.90 31.65
CA SER A 112 7.24 -4.00 32.39
C SER A 112 6.60 -3.20 33.53
N ILE A 113 5.34 -3.46 33.90
CA ILE A 113 4.66 -2.74 35.01
C ILE A 113 4.01 -3.73 36.01
N ILE A 114 4.73 -4.80 36.35
CA ILE A 114 4.47 -5.52 37.60
C ILE A 114 5.82 -5.70 38.30
N LEU A 115 6.09 -4.75 39.20
CA LEU A 115 6.95 -4.92 40.37
C LEU A 115 6.05 -4.74 41.59
#